data_AF-A0A2A4WWJ3-F1
#
_entry.id   AF-A0A2A4WWJ3-F1
#
_cell.length_a   1.000
_cell.length_b   1.000
_cell.length_c   1.000
_cell.angle_alpha   90.00
_cell.angle_beta   90.00
_cell.angle_gamma   90.00
#
_symmetry.space_group_name_H-M   'P 1'
#
loop_
_entity.id
_entity.type
_entity.pdbx_description
1 polymer ?
#
loop_
_entity_poly.entity_id
_entity_poly.type
_entity_poly.pdbx_seq_one_letter_code
_entity_poly.pdbx_strand_id
1 'polypeptide(L)'
;MGFKLSSWATCLLAVALLCCSVQVAADSLDEGVQQDSFLLTVADALGAYDIDVTSNLNSREVVRQRIQRPRLGRFPDLPIDSLASSEEIASWETAYRGSELGGVAILIDGFDSVSSAVFTERWLQSGSEQRLFVTFYADDLAAAEKLADVAADYGHAIELVFDVGRATVAAELYATAAQRLAIDSRVARRYRTKVTELEYLGERVRRKSNSLFVDDGNRGDGSLARREPSVFLKETLGDEFNQSTIEAIIVPGGVALGEVASLGFAPTELVFRDGELALVDEEGMNWRLPEIGLEDAKALFDFVARSEVINSDAIVDIDADGKVQISSVLRDTDVGFAIMHADTQPFKFVPNLRVTKSVIIDIGVDWQQVAEGGRLQFEVDYEVRFLSADNMRIAQTQAALEYQFNSAGKTSDYLDSWGRYASRLDEKLDYSGLGQSMTEVATYAGWIGLFRRLHEDQLSFLRGRYEFMKIDKSGQRTPSRY
;
A
#
# COMPACT_ATOMS: atom_id res chain seq x y z
N MET A 1 35.43 -43.75 68.40
CA MET A 1 35.96 -42.70 67.50
C MET A 1 35.08 -42.66 66.26
N GLY A 2 34.11 -41.75 66.21
CA GLY A 2 33.23 -41.57 65.04
C GLY A 2 33.31 -40.11 64.61
N PHE A 3 34.16 -39.81 63.63
CA PHE A 3 34.33 -38.45 63.12
C PHE A 3 33.59 -38.26 61.80
N LYS A 4 32.51 -37.47 61.90
CA LYS A 4 32.02 -36.43 60.97
C LYS A 4 32.39 -36.58 59.49
N LEU A 5 31.55 -37.30 58.74
CA LEU A 5 31.46 -37.24 57.27
C LEU A 5 30.32 -36.32 56.76
N SER A 6 29.48 -35.77 57.65
CA SER A 6 28.26 -35.03 57.24
C SER A 6 28.46 -33.55 56.88
N SER A 7 29.61 -32.95 57.23
CA SER A 7 29.84 -31.50 57.02
C SER A 7 30.38 -31.14 55.63
N TRP A 8 31.01 -32.08 54.94
CA TRP A 8 31.59 -31.85 53.61
C TRP A 8 30.54 -32.01 52.51
N ALA A 9 29.61 -32.96 52.68
CA ALA A 9 28.49 -33.17 51.76
C ALA A 9 27.52 -31.97 51.73
N THR A 10 27.32 -31.29 52.85
CA THR A 10 26.46 -30.10 52.94
C THR A 10 27.11 -28.84 52.37
N CYS A 11 28.44 -28.67 52.48
CA CYS A 11 29.15 -27.58 51.81
C CYS A 11 29.23 -27.80 50.29
N LEU A 12 29.40 -29.03 49.81
CA LEU A 12 29.40 -29.33 48.37
C LEU A 12 28.02 -29.12 47.72
N LEU A 13 26.93 -29.42 48.44
CA LEU A 13 25.58 -29.13 47.94
C LEU A 13 25.29 -27.61 47.90
N ALA A 14 25.75 -26.86 48.90
CA ALA A 14 25.56 -25.41 48.96
C ALA A 14 26.39 -24.66 47.89
N VAL A 15 27.60 -25.13 47.58
CA VAL A 15 28.42 -24.59 46.48
C VAL A 15 27.87 -24.99 45.11
N ALA A 16 27.32 -26.21 44.96
CA ALA A 16 26.62 -26.62 43.73
C ALA A 16 25.35 -25.80 43.49
N LEU A 17 24.61 -25.43 44.54
CA LEU A 17 23.43 -24.56 44.45
C LEU A 17 23.77 -23.07 44.24
N LEU A 18 24.98 -22.61 44.59
CA LEU A 18 25.47 -21.25 44.30
C LEU A 18 26.11 -21.12 42.91
N CYS A 19 26.50 -22.23 42.28
CA CYS A 19 27.00 -22.28 40.90
C CYS A 19 25.94 -22.64 39.86
N CYS A 20 24.73 -23.02 40.27
CA CYS A 20 23.57 -23.00 39.38
C CYS A 20 23.09 -21.55 39.26
N SER A 21 23.77 -20.75 38.43
CA SER A 21 23.06 -19.68 37.73
C SER A 21 21.85 -20.35 37.10
N VAL A 22 20.65 -19.98 37.53
CA VAL A 22 19.45 -20.28 36.77
C VAL A 22 19.64 -19.52 35.46
N GLN A 23 20.24 -20.16 34.47
CA GLN A 23 20.15 -19.73 33.09
C GLN A 23 18.68 -19.89 32.75
N VAL A 24 17.91 -18.83 32.99
CA VAL A 24 16.62 -18.65 32.35
C VAL A 24 16.97 -18.39 30.89
N ALA A 25 17.11 -19.48 30.12
CA ALA A 25 17.20 -19.41 28.67
C ALA A 25 16.00 -18.58 28.18
N ALA A 26 16.26 -17.56 27.36
CA ALA A 26 15.15 -16.94 26.64
C ALA A 26 14.72 -17.93 25.57
N ASP A 27 13.43 -18.24 25.56
CA ASP A 27 12.85 -19.24 24.69
C ASP A 27 12.21 -18.56 23.47
N SER A 28 12.32 -19.22 22.31
CA SER A 28 11.37 -19.05 21.22
C SER A 28 9.95 -19.13 21.78
N LEU A 29 9.18 -18.04 21.72
CA LEU A 29 7.87 -17.99 22.37
C LEU A 29 6.77 -18.70 21.58
N ASP A 30 7.05 -19.13 20.35
CA ASP A 30 6.15 -19.92 19.50
C ASP A 30 6.93 -20.83 18.51
N GLU A 31 6.26 -21.84 17.95
CA GLU A 31 6.87 -22.75 16.95
C GLU A 31 7.12 -22.09 15.59
N GLY A 32 6.48 -20.95 15.31
CA GLY A 32 6.60 -20.23 14.03
C GLY A 32 7.97 -19.56 13.83
N VAL A 33 8.74 -19.34 14.91
CA VAL A 33 10.13 -18.85 14.82
C VAL A 33 10.99 -19.79 13.98
N GLN A 34 10.71 -21.10 13.98
CA GLN A 34 11.46 -22.08 13.17
C GLN A 34 11.29 -21.89 11.66
N GLN A 35 10.28 -21.12 11.24
CA GLN A 35 10.00 -20.83 9.83
C GLN A 35 10.58 -19.48 9.40
N ASP A 36 11.10 -18.68 10.33
CA ASP A 36 11.69 -17.37 10.08
C ASP A 36 13.22 -17.46 10.17
N SER A 37 13.89 -17.35 9.02
CA SER A 37 15.34 -17.52 8.92
C SER A 37 16.14 -16.50 9.74
N PHE A 38 15.66 -15.25 9.84
CA PHE A 38 16.32 -14.22 10.62
C PHE A 38 16.11 -14.46 12.12
N LEU A 39 14.85 -14.57 12.56
CA LEU A 39 14.54 -14.73 13.99
C LEU A 39 15.15 -16.02 14.56
N LEU A 40 15.13 -17.12 13.79
CA LEU A 40 15.77 -18.37 14.18
C LEU A 40 17.28 -18.21 14.40
N THR A 41 17.95 -17.44 13.52
CA THR A 41 19.40 -17.21 13.59
C THR A 41 19.79 -16.43 14.86
N VAL A 42 19.01 -15.40 15.22
CA VAL A 42 19.37 -14.49 16.32
C VAL A 42 18.79 -14.86 17.69
N ALA A 43 17.83 -15.79 17.75
CA ALA A 43 17.07 -16.10 18.97
C ALA A 43 17.95 -16.45 20.18
N ASP A 44 18.86 -17.43 20.05
CA ASP A 44 19.70 -17.89 21.15
C ASP A 44 20.64 -16.78 21.66
N ALA A 45 21.17 -15.97 20.75
CA ALA A 45 22.09 -14.88 21.09
C ALA A 45 21.37 -13.71 21.78
N LEU A 46 20.19 -13.32 21.29
CA LEU A 46 19.34 -12.32 21.95
C LEU A 46 18.88 -12.80 23.33
N GLY A 47 18.69 -14.10 23.50
CA GLY A 47 18.35 -14.68 24.79
C GLY A 47 19.40 -14.50 25.87
N ALA A 48 20.68 -14.42 25.50
CA ALA A 48 21.77 -14.09 26.44
C ALA A 48 21.70 -12.65 26.97
N TYR A 49 20.95 -11.78 26.28
CA TYR A 49 20.74 -10.37 26.65
C TYR A 49 19.34 -10.11 27.21
N ASP A 50 18.65 -11.17 27.65
CA ASP A 50 17.30 -11.06 28.21
C ASP A 50 16.30 -10.42 27.22
N ILE A 51 16.38 -10.78 25.93
CA ILE A 51 15.43 -10.40 24.89
C ILE A 51 14.77 -11.68 24.36
N ASP A 52 13.45 -11.80 24.50
CA ASP A 52 12.70 -12.95 23.98
C ASP A 52 12.41 -12.76 22.47
N VAL A 53 12.19 -13.86 21.73
CA VAL A 53 11.89 -13.81 20.28
C VAL A 53 10.60 -14.55 19.95
N THR A 54 9.80 -14.00 19.03
CA THR A 54 8.52 -14.57 18.58
C THR A 54 8.24 -14.27 17.11
N SER A 55 7.61 -15.20 16.40
CA SER A 55 7.16 -14.97 15.03
C SER A 55 5.86 -14.17 14.96
N ASN A 56 5.14 -14.02 16.08
CA ASN A 56 3.91 -13.23 16.16
C ASN A 56 3.72 -12.60 17.54
N LEU A 57 3.99 -11.29 17.62
CA LEU A 57 3.84 -10.48 18.84
C LEU A 57 2.40 -10.45 19.38
N ASN A 58 1.42 -10.71 18.52
CA ASN A 58 -0.01 -10.71 18.85
C ASN A 58 -0.55 -12.12 19.12
N SER A 59 0.29 -13.16 19.06
CA SER A 59 -0.16 -14.52 19.34
C SER A 59 -0.78 -14.61 20.74
N ARG A 60 -1.81 -15.44 20.88
CA ARG A 60 -2.58 -15.54 22.13
C ARG A 60 -1.72 -15.94 23.31
N GLU A 61 -0.69 -16.74 23.06
CA GLU A 61 0.24 -17.24 24.05
C GLU A 61 1.16 -16.11 24.50
N VAL A 62 1.75 -15.38 23.55
CA VAL A 62 2.63 -14.23 23.81
C VAL A 62 1.89 -13.11 24.54
N VAL A 63 0.69 -12.73 24.08
CA VAL A 63 -0.09 -11.62 24.68
C VAL A 63 -0.55 -11.94 26.11
N ARG A 64 -0.88 -13.21 26.40
CA ARG A 64 -1.30 -13.64 27.75
C ARG A 64 -0.16 -13.67 28.76
N GLN A 65 1.06 -13.89 28.29
CA GLN A 65 2.23 -13.89 29.16
C GLN A 65 2.54 -12.47 29.61
N ARG A 66 2.76 -12.29 30.92
CA ARG A 66 3.27 -11.03 31.45
C ARG A 66 4.66 -10.78 30.85
N ILE A 67 4.83 -9.68 30.13
CA ILE A 67 6.13 -9.23 29.63
C ILE A 67 7.07 -9.09 30.82
N GLN A 68 8.09 -9.94 30.94
CA GLN A 68 9.13 -9.78 31.96
C GLN A 68 10.37 -9.08 31.40
N ARG A 69 10.61 -9.33 30.11
CA ARG A 69 11.72 -8.90 29.29
C ARG A 69 11.18 -8.35 27.96
N PRO A 70 11.90 -7.44 27.27
CA PRO A 70 11.54 -7.01 25.93
C PRO A 70 11.47 -8.21 24.97
N ARG A 71 10.64 -8.11 23.93
CA ARG A 71 10.46 -9.18 22.94
C ARG A 71 10.60 -8.63 21.54
N LEU A 72 11.38 -9.30 20.70
CA LEU A 72 11.46 -9.01 19.27
C LEU A 72 10.47 -9.90 18.52
N GLY A 73 9.72 -9.34 17.57
CA GLY A 73 8.92 -10.17 16.68
C GLY A 73 8.20 -9.44 15.57
N ARG A 74 7.41 -10.22 14.82
CA ARG A 74 6.64 -9.78 13.66
C ARG A 74 5.15 -9.64 13.94
N PHE A 75 4.48 -9.12 12.92
CA PHE A 75 3.03 -9.05 12.79
C PHE A 75 2.61 -9.79 11.53
N PRO A 76 1.84 -10.90 11.61
CA PRO A 76 1.27 -11.54 10.41
C PRO A 76 0.40 -10.58 9.57
N ASP A 77 -0.10 -9.53 10.21
CA ASP A 77 -0.91 -8.47 9.62
C ASP A 77 -0.09 -7.43 8.82
N LEU A 78 1.23 -7.42 8.98
CA LEU A 78 2.17 -6.66 8.17
C LEU A 78 2.98 -7.65 7.33
N PRO A 79 2.43 -8.13 6.20
CA PRO A 79 3.10 -9.12 5.38
C PRO A 79 4.36 -8.52 4.74
N ILE A 80 5.25 -9.40 4.30
CA ILE A 80 6.43 -9.01 3.52
C ILE A 80 5.98 -8.23 2.28
N ASP A 81 6.74 -7.20 1.92
CA ASP A 81 6.49 -6.28 0.80
C ASP A 81 5.26 -5.37 0.94
N SER A 82 4.61 -5.34 2.11
CA SER A 82 3.68 -4.27 2.45
C SER A 82 4.42 -3.01 2.89
N LEU A 83 4.88 -2.26 1.89
CA LEU A 83 5.54 -0.97 2.07
C LEU A 83 4.61 0.04 2.75
N ALA A 84 5.18 0.90 3.60
CA ALA A 84 4.42 1.87 4.38
C ALA A 84 3.66 2.86 3.48
N SER A 85 2.44 3.19 3.87
CA SER A 85 1.60 4.22 3.26
C SER A 85 2.04 5.64 3.67
N SER A 86 1.47 6.66 3.02
CA SER A 86 1.79 8.06 3.31
C SER A 86 1.46 8.44 4.77
N GLU A 87 0.33 7.94 5.30
CA GLU A 87 -0.09 8.20 6.68
C GLU A 87 0.81 7.50 7.70
N GLU A 88 1.23 6.25 7.40
CA GLU A 88 2.17 5.52 8.24
C GLU A 88 3.53 6.21 8.29
N ILE A 89 4.07 6.62 7.13
CA ILE A 89 5.34 7.37 7.04
C ILE A 89 5.25 8.67 7.82
N ALA A 90 4.16 9.44 7.65
CA ALA A 90 3.98 10.70 8.36
C ALA A 90 3.88 10.52 9.88
N SER A 91 3.15 9.49 10.33
CA SER A 91 2.99 9.16 11.75
C SER A 91 4.31 8.71 12.37
N TRP A 92 5.06 7.84 11.67
CA TRP A 92 6.37 7.36 12.10
C TRP A 92 7.40 8.49 12.15
N GLU A 93 7.49 9.31 11.10
CA GLU A 93 8.42 10.45 11.05
C GLU A 93 8.11 11.48 12.14
N THR A 94 6.84 11.74 12.43
CA THR A 94 6.43 12.66 13.50
C THR A 94 6.90 12.14 14.87
N ALA A 95 6.67 10.86 15.18
CA ALA A 95 7.09 10.25 16.43
C ALA A 95 8.63 10.18 16.55
N TYR A 96 9.32 9.86 15.46
CA TYR A 96 10.78 9.87 15.39
C TYR A 96 11.36 11.26 15.68
N ARG A 97 10.84 12.30 15.02
CA ARG A 97 11.26 13.70 15.24
C ARG A 97 10.93 14.18 16.66
N GLY A 98 9.90 13.63 17.27
CA GLY A 98 9.57 13.83 18.69
C GLY A 98 10.49 13.09 19.67
N SER A 99 11.46 12.30 19.18
CA SER A 99 12.30 11.40 19.99
C SER A 99 11.49 10.39 20.81
N GLU A 100 10.30 10.01 20.32
CA GLU A 100 9.41 9.08 21.01
C GLU A 100 9.70 7.63 20.60
N LEU A 101 10.33 7.42 19.44
CA LEU A 101 10.71 6.10 18.93
C LEU A 101 12.01 6.15 18.12
N GLY A 102 12.53 4.97 17.80
CA GLY A 102 13.64 4.75 16.87
C GLY A 102 13.43 3.55 15.97
N GLY A 103 14.44 3.27 15.16
CA GLY A 103 14.47 2.13 14.25
C GLY A 103 15.83 1.45 14.20
N VAL A 104 15.85 0.14 13.93
CA VAL A 104 17.03 -0.61 13.53
C VAL A 104 16.78 -1.13 12.13
N ALA A 105 17.51 -0.63 11.14
CA ALA A 105 17.50 -1.20 9.79
C ALA A 105 18.59 -2.28 9.71
N ILE A 106 18.21 -3.46 9.22
CA ILE A 106 19.03 -4.66 9.16
C ILE A 106 19.03 -5.16 7.73
N LEU A 107 20.22 -5.32 7.15
CA LEU A 107 20.42 -5.91 5.84
C LEU A 107 21.08 -7.30 5.99
N ILE A 108 20.31 -8.36 5.74
CA ILE A 108 20.66 -9.74 6.11
C ILE A 108 21.97 -10.21 5.43
N ASP A 109 22.14 -10.01 4.13
CA ASP A 109 23.38 -10.37 3.43
C ASP A 109 24.33 -9.18 3.24
N GLY A 110 24.25 -8.19 4.13
CA GLY A 110 25.04 -6.97 4.07
C GLY A 110 26.36 -7.05 4.83
N PHE A 111 27.47 -6.65 4.21
CA PHE A 111 28.68 -6.31 4.97
C PHE A 111 28.55 -4.95 5.62
N ASP A 112 29.19 -4.78 6.79
CA ASP A 112 29.28 -3.50 7.49
C ASP A 112 29.57 -2.36 6.54
N SER A 113 28.68 -1.36 6.58
CA SER A 113 28.77 -0.19 5.73
C SER A 113 29.70 0.85 6.37
N VAL A 114 30.51 1.50 5.54
CA VAL A 114 31.48 2.52 6.02
C VAL A 114 30.79 3.87 6.25
N SER A 115 29.56 4.06 5.72
CA SER A 115 28.75 5.26 5.93
C SER A 115 27.27 4.98 5.70
N SER A 116 26.42 5.79 6.33
CA SER A 116 24.96 5.70 6.16
C SER A 116 24.48 5.87 4.73
N ALA A 117 25.12 6.72 3.92
CA ALA A 117 24.74 6.88 2.51
C ALA A 117 24.95 5.57 1.73
N VAL A 118 26.07 4.88 1.99
CA VAL A 118 26.38 3.57 1.38
C VAL A 118 25.43 2.49 1.90
N PHE A 119 25.03 2.55 3.17
CA PHE A 119 24.02 1.66 3.73
C PHE A 119 22.68 1.82 2.99
N THR A 120 22.16 3.05 2.91
CA THR A 120 20.88 3.35 2.25
C THR A 120 20.90 2.97 0.79
N GLU A 121 21.99 3.25 0.06
CA GLU A 121 22.11 2.85 -1.35
C GLU A 121 22.02 1.32 -1.52
N ARG A 122 22.75 0.56 -0.69
CA ARG A 122 22.68 -0.92 -0.70
C ARG A 122 21.30 -1.44 -0.33
N TRP A 123 20.69 -0.83 0.68
CA TRP A 123 19.34 -1.15 1.13
C TRP A 123 18.34 -1.05 -0.04
N LEU A 124 18.35 0.07 -0.75
CA LEU A 124 17.46 0.32 -1.90
C LEU A 124 17.76 -0.59 -3.11
N GLN A 125 18.96 -1.17 -3.21
CA GLN A 125 19.34 -2.12 -4.26
C GLN A 125 19.05 -3.58 -3.90
N SER A 126 18.73 -3.87 -2.65
CA SER A 126 18.60 -5.25 -2.17
C SER A 126 17.23 -5.86 -2.51
N GLY A 127 17.06 -7.16 -2.30
CA GLY A 127 15.75 -7.82 -2.38
C GLY A 127 14.88 -7.56 -1.14
N SER A 128 13.60 -7.90 -1.21
CA SER A 128 12.66 -7.74 -0.09
C SER A 128 13.00 -8.62 1.13
N GLU A 129 13.41 -9.86 0.86
CA GLU A 129 13.91 -10.83 1.84
C GLU A 129 15.07 -10.26 2.70
N GLN A 130 15.78 -9.25 2.22
CA GLN A 130 16.99 -8.71 2.84
C GLN A 130 16.74 -7.48 3.73
N ARG A 131 15.64 -6.75 3.51
CA ARG A 131 15.37 -5.45 4.14
C ARG A 131 14.44 -5.57 5.35
N LEU A 132 15.02 -5.65 6.54
CA LEU A 132 14.30 -5.69 7.82
C LEU A 132 14.39 -4.35 8.55
N PHE A 133 13.26 -3.85 9.02
CA PHE A 133 13.20 -2.64 9.85
C PHE A 133 12.48 -2.93 11.16
N VAL A 134 13.15 -2.68 12.28
CA VAL A 134 12.64 -2.92 13.63
C VAL A 134 12.32 -1.59 14.30
N THR A 135 11.03 -1.31 14.51
CA THR A 135 10.59 -0.12 15.25
C THR A 135 10.65 -0.37 16.77
N PHE A 136 11.15 0.59 17.55
CA PHE A 136 11.18 0.49 19.00
C PHE A 136 10.80 1.80 19.68
N TYR A 137 10.18 1.72 20.86
CA TYR A 137 9.88 2.90 21.69
C TYR A 137 11.15 3.42 22.37
N ALA A 138 11.28 4.73 22.57
CA ALA A 138 12.51 5.36 23.08
C ALA A 138 13.12 4.69 24.33
N ASP A 139 12.31 4.23 25.29
CA ASP A 139 12.78 3.57 26.51
C ASP A 139 13.37 2.16 26.26
N ASP A 140 13.16 1.60 25.07
CA ASP A 140 13.67 0.29 24.64
C ASP A 140 15.00 0.40 23.85
N LEU A 141 15.64 1.59 23.84
CA LEU A 141 16.91 1.82 23.13
C LEU A 141 17.98 0.78 23.50
N ALA A 142 18.12 0.43 24.78
CA ALA A 142 19.13 -0.54 25.21
C ALA A 142 18.90 -1.93 24.61
N ALA A 143 17.65 -2.34 24.40
CA ALA A 143 17.33 -3.60 23.74
C ALA A 143 17.60 -3.52 22.23
N ALA A 144 17.31 -2.37 21.61
CA ALA A 144 17.60 -2.11 20.21
C ALA A 144 19.11 -2.09 19.91
N GLU A 145 19.92 -1.49 20.78
CA GLU A 145 21.39 -1.54 20.69
C GLU A 145 21.91 -2.98 20.77
N LYS A 146 21.36 -3.79 21.68
CA LYS A 146 21.76 -5.21 21.79
C LYS A 146 21.31 -6.03 20.59
N LEU A 147 20.15 -5.72 20.02
CA LEU A 147 19.71 -6.32 18.76
C LEU A 147 20.65 -5.97 17.61
N ALA A 148 21.05 -4.70 17.50
CA ALA A 148 22.00 -4.24 16.49
C ALA A 148 23.35 -4.96 16.64
N ASP A 149 23.90 -5.04 17.86
CA ASP A 149 25.16 -5.73 18.15
C ASP A 149 25.08 -7.22 17.73
N VAL A 150 24.01 -7.92 18.14
CA VAL A 150 23.84 -9.35 17.80
C VAL A 150 23.71 -9.53 16.29
N ALA A 151 22.86 -8.74 15.62
CA ALA A 151 22.69 -8.87 14.18
C ALA A 151 24.00 -8.61 13.42
N ALA A 152 24.81 -7.65 13.86
CA ALA A 152 26.14 -7.40 13.30
C ALA A 152 27.11 -8.59 13.54
N ASP A 153 27.08 -9.22 14.71
CA ASP A 153 27.89 -10.42 15.01
C ASP A 153 27.55 -11.62 14.11
N TYR A 154 26.31 -11.70 13.60
CA TYR A 154 25.88 -12.67 12.60
C TYR A 154 26.18 -12.24 11.15
N GLY A 155 26.88 -11.13 10.96
CA GLY A 155 27.37 -10.66 9.66
C GLY A 155 26.34 -9.86 8.86
N HIS A 156 25.31 -9.32 9.50
CA HIS A 156 24.35 -8.41 8.87
C HIS A 156 24.86 -6.97 8.94
N ALA A 157 24.53 -6.14 7.94
CA ALA A 157 24.82 -4.71 8.02
C ALA A 157 23.70 -4.01 8.78
N ILE A 158 24.07 -3.10 9.68
CA ILE A 158 23.12 -2.46 10.60
C ILE A 158 23.18 -0.94 10.51
N GLU A 159 22.01 -0.31 10.58
CA GLU A 159 21.86 1.12 10.75
C GLU A 159 20.86 1.40 11.89
N LEU A 160 21.38 1.77 13.06
CA LEU A 160 20.57 2.20 14.20
C LEU A 160 20.22 3.69 14.03
N VAL A 161 18.93 3.99 13.97
CA VAL A 161 18.39 5.35 13.84
C VAL A 161 17.63 5.75 15.11
N PHE A 162 18.20 6.67 15.88
CA PHE A 162 17.57 7.27 17.08
C PHE A 162 17.99 8.74 17.30
N ASP A 163 18.55 9.37 16.26
CA ASP A 163 19.00 10.76 16.29
C ASP A 163 18.12 11.60 15.36
N VAL A 164 17.48 12.63 15.90
CA VAL A 164 16.59 13.54 15.15
C VAL A 164 17.31 14.19 13.95
N GLY A 165 18.63 14.36 14.02
CA GLY A 165 19.46 14.84 12.91
C GLY A 165 19.44 13.93 11.66
N ARG A 166 18.93 12.70 11.80
CA ARG A 166 18.89 11.66 10.76
C ARG A 166 17.47 11.30 10.32
N ALA A 167 16.47 12.14 10.62
CA ALA A 167 15.06 11.87 10.35
C ALA A 167 14.77 11.48 8.89
N THR A 168 15.40 12.14 7.91
CA THR A 168 15.21 11.82 6.48
C THR A 168 15.66 10.40 6.16
N VAL A 169 16.87 10.02 6.59
CA VAL A 169 17.41 8.67 6.37
C VAL A 169 16.55 7.62 7.08
N ALA A 170 16.17 7.90 8.33
CA ALA A 170 15.35 7.00 9.13
C ALA A 170 13.97 6.76 8.47
N ALA A 171 13.33 7.81 7.99
CA ALA A 171 12.05 7.73 7.32
C ALA A 171 12.15 7.08 5.92
N GLU A 172 13.25 7.25 5.20
CA GLU A 172 13.50 6.56 3.92
C GLU A 172 13.66 5.04 4.13
N LEU A 173 14.43 4.63 5.13
CA LEU A 173 14.57 3.23 5.51
C LEU A 173 13.22 2.62 5.93
N TYR A 174 12.43 3.35 6.73
CA TYR A 174 11.09 2.91 7.11
C TYR A 174 10.14 2.79 5.91
N ALA A 175 10.11 3.80 5.03
CA ALA A 175 9.24 3.84 3.85
C ALA A 175 9.50 2.71 2.84
N THR A 176 10.72 2.16 2.85
CA THR A 176 11.20 1.13 1.92
C THR A 176 11.49 -0.21 2.60
N ALA A 177 11.07 -0.36 3.86
CA ALA A 177 11.18 -1.61 4.60
C ALA A 177 10.21 -2.66 4.04
N ALA A 178 10.77 -3.77 3.54
CA ALA A 178 9.98 -4.89 3.08
C ALA A 178 9.43 -5.72 4.24
N GLN A 179 10.16 -5.81 5.35
CA GLN A 179 9.79 -6.57 6.53
C GLN A 179 9.82 -5.67 7.76
N ARG A 180 8.70 -5.57 8.48
CA ARG A 180 8.53 -4.66 9.62
C ARG A 180 8.32 -5.44 10.92
N LEU A 181 9.20 -5.20 11.88
CA LEU A 181 9.21 -5.82 13.21
C LEU A 181 9.08 -4.76 14.30
N ALA A 182 8.81 -5.19 15.52
CA ALA A 182 8.84 -4.32 16.69
C ALA A 182 9.53 -4.95 17.90
N ILE A 183 9.95 -4.07 18.82
CA ILE A 183 10.29 -4.44 20.19
C ILE A 183 9.06 -4.22 21.08
N ASP A 184 8.52 -5.31 21.62
CA ASP A 184 7.40 -5.32 22.56
C ASP A 184 7.90 -5.28 24.01
N SER A 185 7.60 -4.20 24.70
CA SER A 185 7.94 -4.00 26.10
C SER A 185 6.74 -3.50 26.90
N ARG A 186 6.86 -3.50 28.23
CA ARG A 186 5.80 -2.96 29.11
C ARG A 186 5.57 -1.47 28.89
N VAL A 187 6.60 -0.74 28.49
CA VAL A 187 6.54 0.70 28.28
C VAL A 187 6.00 1.00 26.88
N ALA A 188 6.46 0.27 25.85
CA ALA A 188 5.94 0.37 24.49
C ALA A 188 4.42 0.14 24.44
N ARG A 189 3.88 -0.90 25.09
CA ARG A 189 2.42 -1.15 25.15
C ARG A 189 1.58 -0.06 25.84
N ARG A 190 2.21 0.81 26.63
CA ARG A 190 1.51 1.90 27.34
C ARG A 190 1.58 3.21 26.57
N TYR A 191 2.51 3.32 25.63
CA TYR A 191 2.66 4.48 24.79
C TYR A 191 1.53 4.51 23.76
N ARG A 192 0.85 5.66 23.67
CA ARG A 192 -0.27 5.85 22.75
C ARG A 192 0.25 6.55 21.51
N THR A 193 0.14 5.87 20.38
CA THR A 193 0.67 6.37 19.12
C THR A 193 -0.18 5.88 17.95
N LYS A 194 0.03 6.48 16.79
CA LYS A 194 -0.53 6.07 15.49
C LYS A 194 0.50 5.32 14.63
N VAL A 195 1.64 4.97 15.21
CA VAL A 195 2.68 4.21 14.53
C VAL A 195 2.25 2.75 14.51
N THR A 196 2.01 2.22 13.31
CA THR A 196 1.38 0.91 13.09
C THR A 196 1.98 -0.20 13.94
N GLU A 197 3.31 -0.34 13.93
CA GLU A 197 4.00 -1.41 14.65
C GLU A 197 3.79 -1.33 16.16
N LEU A 198 3.73 -0.11 16.72
CA LEU A 198 3.54 0.11 18.16
C LEU A 198 2.06 0.07 18.56
N GLU A 199 1.16 0.53 17.68
CA GLU A 199 -0.29 0.46 17.88
C GLU A 199 -0.76 -1.00 17.94
N TYR A 200 -0.15 -1.88 17.15
CA TYR A 200 -0.49 -3.31 17.16
C TYR A 200 -0.01 -4.02 18.44
N LEU A 201 0.92 -3.46 19.22
CA LEU A 201 1.48 -4.17 20.37
C LEU A 201 0.44 -4.51 21.44
N GLY A 202 0.31 -5.81 21.73
CA GLY A 202 -0.61 -6.30 22.76
C GLY A 202 -2.08 -6.35 22.33
N GLU A 203 -2.37 -5.99 21.08
CA GLU A 203 -3.70 -6.17 20.50
C GLU A 203 -4.04 -7.66 20.38
N ARG A 204 -5.32 -7.98 20.60
CA ARG A 204 -5.76 -9.37 20.75
C ARG A 204 -6.19 -9.96 19.42
N VAL A 205 -5.45 -10.97 18.94
CA VAL A 205 -5.86 -11.75 17.75
C VAL A 205 -7.21 -12.43 17.91
N ARG A 206 -7.90 -12.55 16.78
CA ARG A 206 -9.26 -13.11 16.72
C ARG A 206 -9.32 -14.59 17.11
N ARG A 207 -10.54 -15.07 17.40
CA ARG A 207 -10.76 -16.46 17.82
C ARG A 207 -10.52 -17.42 16.67
N LYS A 208 -9.52 -18.29 16.83
CA LYS A 208 -9.06 -19.27 15.83
C LYS A 208 -8.33 -18.65 14.62
N SER A 209 -7.77 -17.45 14.76
CA SER A 209 -6.85 -16.85 13.79
C SER A 209 -5.61 -16.30 14.51
N ASN A 210 -4.52 -16.14 13.74
CA ASN A 210 -3.27 -15.50 14.15
C ASN A 210 -3.20 -14.02 13.75
N SER A 211 -4.28 -13.48 13.17
CA SER A 211 -4.45 -12.10 12.72
C SER A 211 -5.32 -11.28 13.68
N LEU A 212 -5.04 -9.98 13.77
CA LEU A 212 -5.92 -8.96 14.37
C LEU A 212 -7.17 -8.73 13.51
N PHE A 213 -7.03 -8.89 12.20
CA PHE A 213 -8.04 -8.67 11.19
C PHE A 213 -8.82 -9.95 10.88
N VAL A 214 -9.89 -9.82 10.09
CA VAL A 214 -10.69 -10.98 9.68
C VAL A 214 -10.00 -11.63 8.48
N ASP A 215 -9.65 -12.91 8.58
CA ASP A 215 -9.42 -13.76 7.40
C ASP A 215 -10.76 -14.06 6.73
N ASP A 216 -11.31 -13.09 6.02
CA ASP A 216 -12.44 -13.31 5.11
C ASP A 216 -11.94 -13.52 3.68
N GLY A 217 -10.71 -14.00 3.45
CA GLY A 217 -10.15 -14.12 2.08
C GLY A 217 -10.04 -12.79 1.30
N ASN A 218 -10.49 -11.70 1.91
CA ASN A 218 -10.56 -10.32 1.49
C ASN A 218 -10.26 -9.49 2.74
N ARG A 219 -9.08 -8.86 2.78
CA ARG A 219 -8.76 -7.86 3.81
C ARG A 219 -9.69 -6.65 3.61
N GLY A 220 -10.87 -6.66 4.24
CA GLY A 220 -11.81 -5.51 4.19
C GLY A 220 -13.30 -5.83 4.42
N ASP A 221 -13.74 -7.08 4.29
CA ASP A 221 -15.17 -7.39 4.09
C ASP A 221 -16.08 -7.36 5.33
N GLY A 222 -15.53 -7.36 6.54
CA GLY A 222 -16.33 -7.66 7.74
C GLY A 222 -17.33 -6.58 8.18
N SER A 223 -17.05 -5.29 7.93
CA SER A 223 -17.94 -4.19 8.32
C SER A 223 -18.38 -3.28 7.18
N LEU A 224 -17.65 -3.25 6.07
CA LEU A 224 -17.98 -2.44 4.89
C LEU A 224 -18.92 -3.23 3.94
N ALA A 225 -18.61 -4.49 3.63
CA ALA A 225 -19.41 -5.26 2.67
C ALA A 225 -20.75 -5.83 3.19
N ARG A 226 -21.02 -5.81 4.51
CA ARG A 226 -22.31 -6.31 5.03
C ARG A 226 -23.48 -5.37 4.83
N ARG A 227 -23.24 -4.12 4.39
CA ARG A 227 -24.28 -3.10 4.18
C ARG A 227 -24.08 -2.22 2.96
N GLU A 228 -22.94 -2.28 2.29
CA GLU A 228 -22.76 -1.63 1.00
C GLU A 228 -23.47 -2.43 -0.11
N PRO A 229 -24.10 -1.77 -1.09
CA PRO A 229 -24.51 -2.45 -2.31
C PRO A 229 -23.27 -3.03 -3.02
N SER A 230 -23.48 -4.11 -3.78
CA SER A 230 -22.46 -4.89 -4.47
C SER A 230 -21.30 -4.07 -5.04
N VAL A 231 -20.08 -4.44 -4.64
CA VAL A 231 -18.78 -4.17 -5.29
C VAL A 231 -18.96 -3.75 -6.76
N PHE A 232 -18.58 -2.52 -7.08
CA PHE A 232 -18.59 -2.04 -8.47
C PHE A 232 -17.25 -2.39 -9.12
N LEU A 233 -17.29 -3.34 -10.06
CA LEU A 233 -16.20 -3.68 -10.98
C LEU A 233 -16.66 -3.38 -12.40
N LYS A 234 -15.78 -2.83 -13.23
CA LYS A 234 -16.14 -2.46 -14.61
C LYS A 234 -16.75 -3.62 -15.42
N GLU A 235 -16.26 -4.85 -15.23
CA GLU A 235 -16.75 -6.08 -15.86
C GLU A 235 -18.25 -6.35 -15.63
N THR A 236 -18.86 -5.73 -14.61
CA THR A 236 -20.28 -5.89 -14.28
C THR A 236 -21.22 -5.02 -15.14
N LEU A 237 -20.70 -4.09 -15.95
CA LEU A 237 -21.54 -3.19 -16.77
C LEU A 237 -22.10 -3.82 -18.06
N GLY A 238 -21.73 -5.05 -18.40
CA GLY A 238 -22.11 -5.72 -19.65
C GLY A 238 -21.36 -5.19 -20.88
N ASP A 239 -21.40 -5.91 -21.99
CA ASP A 239 -20.75 -5.58 -23.26
C ASP A 239 -21.78 -5.34 -24.39
N GLU A 240 -21.31 -5.18 -25.62
CA GLU A 240 -22.13 -4.98 -26.82
C GLU A 240 -23.13 -6.14 -27.11
N PHE A 241 -22.92 -7.34 -26.53
CA PHE A 241 -23.68 -8.56 -26.81
C PHE A 241 -24.49 -9.10 -25.61
N ASN A 242 -24.13 -8.75 -24.38
CA ASN A 242 -24.68 -9.32 -23.15
C ASN A 242 -25.72 -8.41 -22.47
N GLN A 243 -26.66 -9.02 -21.75
CA GLN A 243 -27.56 -8.27 -20.86
C GLN A 243 -26.82 -7.89 -19.57
N SER A 244 -26.99 -6.64 -19.15
CA SER A 244 -26.41 -6.08 -17.92
C SER A 244 -26.61 -6.96 -16.69
N THR A 245 -25.56 -7.11 -15.87
CA THR A 245 -25.54 -8.00 -14.70
C THR A 245 -25.73 -7.27 -13.37
N ILE A 246 -25.91 -5.94 -13.36
CA ILE A 246 -26.06 -5.14 -12.13
C ILE A 246 -27.54 -4.95 -11.78
N GLU A 247 -27.97 -5.45 -10.61
CA GLU A 247 -29.34 -5.30 -10.08
C GLU A 247 -29.76 -3.84 -9.77
N ALA A 248 -28.82 -2.88 -9.66
CA ALA A 248 -29.10 -1.44 -9.52
C ALA A 248 -27.89 -0.53 -9.89
N ILE A 249 -28.10 0.57 -10.65
CA ILE A 249 -27.06 1.61 -10.84
C ILE A 249 -26.80 2.33 -9.52
N ILE A 250 -25.85 1.83 -8.76
CA ILE A 250 -25.11 2.61 -7.79
C ILE A 250 -23.71 2.70 -8.38
N VAL A 251 -23.58 3.46 -9.48
CA VAL A 251 -22.32 4.14 -9.87
C VAL A 251 -22.50 5.56 -9.42
N PRO A 252 -22.07 5.88 -8.20
CA PRO A 252 -22.10 7.24 -7.72
C PRO A 252 -20.88 7.95 -8.34
N GLY A 253 -21.10 9.10 -8.97
CA GLY A 253 -20.03 9.86 -9.63
C GLY A 253 -19.75 9.51 -11.10
N GLY A 254 -20.49 8.58 -11.71
CA GLY A 254 -20.56 8.36 -13.17
C GLY A 254 -19.23 8.18 -13.93
N VAL A 255 -18.15 7.84 -13.23
CA VAL A 255 -16.85 7.51 -13.81
C VAL A 255 -16.30 6.28 -13.10
N ALA A 256 -15.77 5.34 -13.88
CA ALA A 256 -15.14 4.13 -13.40
C ALA A 256 -13.88 3.86 -14.22
N LEU A 257 -12.73 3.85 -13.53
CA LEU A 257 -11.41 3.70 -14.15
C LEU A 257 -10.74 2.46 -13.56
N GLY A 258 -10.80 1.37 -14.32
CA GLY A 258 -10.50 0.02 -13.85
C GLY A 258 -9.44 -0.73 -14.65
N GLU A 259 -9.11 -0.24 -15.86
CA GLU A 259 -8.28 -1.00 -16.78
C GLU A 259 -6.83 -1.09 -16.33
N VAL A 260 -6.19 -2.19 -16.68
CA VAL A 260 -4.76 -2.43 -16.44
C VAL A 260 -4.01 -2.11 -17.72
N ALA A 261 -2.96 -1.30 -17.62
CA ALA A 261 -2.17 -0.94 -18.78
C ALA A 261 -1.47 -2.16 -19.42
N SER A 262 -1.50 -2.22 -20.74
CA SER A 262 -0.54 -3.02 -21.50
C SER A 262 0.77 -2.21 -21.65
N LEU A 263 1.91 -2.90 -21.53
CA LEU A 263 3.23 -2.31 -21.71
C LEU A 263 3.97 -3.08 -22.80
N GLY A 264 4.48 -2.36 -23.81
CA GLY A 264 5.30 -2.96 -24.88
C GLY A 264 6.69 -3.42 -24.46
N PHE A 265 7.02 -3.37 -23.17
CA PHE A 265 8.32 -3.72 -22.59
C PHE A 265 8.15 -4.17 -21.13
N ALA A 266 9.15 -4.83 -20.57
CA ALA A 266 9.15 -5.27 -19.18
C ALA A 266 9.86 -4.23 -18.29
N PRO A 267 9.13 -3.42 -17.50
CA PRO A 267 9.78 -2.58 -16.49
C PRO A 267 10.31 -3.45 -15.35
N THR A 268 11.38 -2.98 -14.69
CA THR A 268 11.99 -3.59 -13.50
C THR A 268 11.84 -2.73 -12.25
N GLU A 269 11.78 -1.40 -12.40
CA GLU A 269 11.67 -0.45 -11.30
C GLU A 269 10.88 0.80 -11.72
N LEU A 270 10.06 1.33 -10.81
CA LEU A 270 9.57 2.71 -10.85
C LEU A 270 10.50 3.57 -9.98
N VAL A 271 10.97 4.68 -10.51
CA VAL A 271 11.87 5.60 -9.81
C VAL A 271 11.24 6.98 -9.76
N PHE A 272 11.31 7.63 -8.60
CA PHE A 272 11.04 9.06 -8.45
C PHE A 272 12.35 9.79 -8.20
N ARG A 273 12.67 10.79 -9.02
CA ARG A 273 13.90 11.58 -8.84
C ARG A 273 13.74 12.95 -9.45
N ASP A 274 14.26 13.98 -8.76
CA ASP A 274 14.30 15.35 -9.26
C ASP A 274 12.90 15.87 -9.66
N GLY A 275 11.83 15.37 -8.99
CA GLY A 275 10.45 15.75 -9.27
C GLY A 275 9.81 15.04 -10.47
N GLU A 276 10.41 13.97 -11.00
CA GLU A 276 9.86 13.20 -12.13
C GLU A 276 9.74 11.71 -11.78
N LEU A 277 8.68 11.07 -12.27
CA LEU A 277 8.55 9.60 -12.28
C LEU A 277 9.10 9.04 -13.60
N ALA A 278 9.84 7.94 -13.50
CA ALA A 278 10.35 7.20 -14.65
C ALA A 278 10.28 5.69 -14.40
N LEU A 279 10.06 4.92 -15.48
CA LEU A 279 10.20 3.48 -15.46
C LEU A 279 11.60 3.08 -15.92
N VAL A 280 12.19 2.10 -15.26
CA VAL A 280 13.46 1.49 -15.65
C VAL A 280 13.15 0.14 -16.26
N ASP A 281 13.73 -0.18 -17.42
CA ASP A 281 13.59 -1.50 -18.04
C ASP A 281 14.73 -2.46 -17.64
N GLU A 282 14.72 -3.67 -18.19
CA GLU A 282 15.77 -4.69 -17.95
C GLU A 282 17.16 -4.26 -18.47
N GLU A 283 17.22 -3.37 -19.46
CA GLU A 283 18.48 -2.83 -20.00
C GLU A 283 19.01 -1.65 -19.17
N GLY A 284 18.27 -1.22 -18.14
CA GLY A 284 18.59 -0.08 -17.29
C GLY A 284 18.27 1.27 -17.95
N MET A 285 17.48 1.28 -19.02
CA MET A 285 17.05 2.51 -19.68
C MET A 285 15.96 3.18 -18.85
N ASN A 286 16.08 4.49 -18.65
CA ASN A 286 15.09 5.30 -17.96
C ASN A 286 14.08 5.87 -18.95
N TRP A 287 12.84 5.42 -18.83
CA TRP A 287 11.69 5.84 -19.61
C TRP A 287 10.92 6.92 -18.87
N ARG A 288 10.99 8.16 -19.35
CA ARG A 288 10.20 9.27 -18.81
C ARG A 288 8.73 9.09 -19.13
N LEU A 289 7.88 9.28 -18.12
CA LEU A 289 6.43 9.24 -18.28
C LEU A 289 5.93 10.57 -18.88
N PRO A 290 4.75 10.59 -19.53
CA PRO A 290 4.07 11.82 -19.95
C PRO A 290 3.93 12.83 -18.80
N GLU A 291 3.71 14.10 -19.12
CA GLU A 291 3.58 15.14 -18.08
C GLU A 291 2.24 15.05 -17.36
N ILE A 292 2.28 15.09 -16.02
CA ILE A 292 1.14 15.26 -15.12
C ILE A 292 1.60 16.05 -13.89
N GLY A 293 0.68 16.74 -13.21
CA GLY A 293 0.98 17.33 -11.90
C GLY A 293 1.40 16.25 -10.90
N LEU A 294 2.39 16.54 -10.06
CA LEU A 294 2.86 15.59 -9.04
C LEU A 294 1.77 15.26 -8.00
N GLU A 295 0.98 16.27 -7.64
CA GLU A 295 -0.17 16.15 -6.74
C GLU A 295 -1.24 15.22 -7.34
N ASP A 296 -1.47 15.34 -8.65
CA ASP A 296 -2.38 14.47 -9.40
C ASP A 296 -1.86 13.03 -9.49
N ALA A 297 -0.59 12.85 -9.89
CA ALA A 297 0.05 11.53 -9.92
C ALA A 297 -0.04 10.83 -8.56
N LYS A 298 0.19 11.59 -7.48
CA LYS A 298 0.08 11.10 -6.11
C LYS A 298 -1.35 10.71 -5.74
N ALA A 299 -2.34 11.50 -6.13
CA ALA A 299 -3.75 11.19 -5.90
C ALA A 299 -4.19 9.91 -6.64
N LEU A 300 -3.75 9.75 -7.90
CA LEU A 300 -4.03 8.56 -8.72
C LEU A 300 -3.33 7.31 -8.17
N PHE A 301 -2.08 7.44 -7.72
CA PHE A 301 -1.33 6.36 -7.07
C PHE A 301 -2.05 5.85 -5.81
N ASP A 302 -2.47 6.77 -4.93
CA ASP A 302 -3.23 6.40 -3.73
C ASP A 302 -4.60 5.80 -4.09
N PHE A 303 -5.22 6.27 -5.17
CA PHE A 303 -6.53 5.80 -5.61
C PHE A 303 -6.46 4.34 -6.05
N VAL A 304 -5.40 3.95 -6.78
CA VAL A 304 -5.16 2.55 -7.16
C VAL A 304 -4.97 1.68 -5.93
N ALA A 305 -4.10 2.08 -5.00
CA ALA A 305 -3.90 1.35 -3.75
C ALA A 305 -5.21 1.14 -2.96
N ARG A 306 -6.06 2.17 -2.89
CA ARG A 306 -7.38 2.05 -2.26
C ARG A 306 -8.32 1.13 -3.05
N SER A 307 -8.32 1.22 -4.37
CA SER A 307 -9.23 0.47 -5.24
C SER A 307 -8.98 -1.03 -5.13
N GLU A 308 -7.72 -1.44 -5.04
CA GLU A 308 -7.33 -2.82 -4.77
C GLU A 308 -7.75 -3.28 -3.37
N VAL A 309 -7.51 -2.46 -2.34
CA VAL A 309 -7.83 -2.80 -0.95
C VAL A 309 -9.33 -3.05 -0.76
N ILE A 310 -10.19 -2.24 -1.39
CA ILE A 310 -11.64 -2.39 -1.26
C ILE A 310 -12.30 -3.14 -2.41
N ASN A 311 -11.49 -3.62 -3.37
CA ASN A 311 -11.93 -4.27 -4.59
C ASN A 311 -13.02 -3.48 -5.33
N SER A 312 -12.80 -2.20 -5.62
CA SER A 312 -13.74 -1.38 -6.40
C SER A 312 -13.07 -0.26 -7.16
N ASP A 313 -13.43 -0.15 -8.43
CA ASP A 313 -12.95 0.88 -9.38
C ASP A 313 -13.71 2.21 -9.28
N ALA A 314 -14.72 2.27 -8.40
CA ALA A 314 -15.53 3.46 -8.24
C ALA A 314 -14.77 4.56 -7.50
N ILE A 315 -14.89 5.79 -7.99
CA ILE A 315 -14.23 6.99 -7.43
C ILE A 315 -14.84 7.46 -6.09
N VAL A 316 -15.75 6.68 -5.53
CA VAL A 316 -16.59 7.02 -4.39
C VAL A 316 -16.53 5.94 -3.33
N ASP A 317 -16.67 6.35 -2.08
CA ASP A 317 -16.85 5.48 -0.92
C ASP A 317 -18.34 5.47 -0.55
N ILE A 318 -18.85 4.30 -0.15
CA ILE A 318 -20.19 4.17 0.43
C ILE A 318 -20.01 4.02 1.94
N ASP A 319 -20.61 4.89 2.74
CA ASP A 319 -20.51 4.79 4.20
C ASP A 319 -21.44 3.69 4.77
N ALA A 320 -21.28 3.40 6.06
CA ALA A 320 -22.07 2.37 6.76
C ALA A 320 -23.59 2.62 6.78
N ASP A 321 -24.02 3.86 6.46
CA ASP A 321 -25.43 4.26 6.32
C ASP A 321 -25.92 4.15 4.86
N GLY A 322 -25.07 3.68 3.94
CA GLY A 322 -25.35 3.58 2.51
C GLY A 322 -25.28 4.92 1.78
N LYS A 323 -24.70 5.97 2.39
CA LYS A 323 -24.52 7.25 1.71
C LYS A 323 -23.26 7.21 0.89
N VAL A 324 -23.36 7.73 -0.32
CA VAL A 324 -22.21 7.84 -1.19
C VAL A 324 -21.51 9.18 -1.01
N GLN A 325 -20.19 9.16 -0.92
CA GLN A 325 -19.33 10.33 -0.99
C GLN A 325 -18.15 10.07 -1.92
N ILE A 326 -17.54 11.12 -2.50
CA ILE A 326 -16.26 10.94 -3.20
C ILE A 326 -15.25 10.26 -2.27
N SER A 327 -14.45 9.38 -2.85
CA SER A 327 -13.41 8.67 -2.13
C SER A 327 -12.55 9.66 -1.37
N SER A 328 -12.29 9.38 -0.10
CA SER A 328 -11.43 10.23 0.73
C SER A 328 -10.06 10.48 0.10
N VAL A 329 -9.58 9.55 -0.74
CA VAL A 329 -8.31 9.63 -1.46
C VAL A 329 -8.30 10.69 -2.56
N LEU A 330 -9.45 10.92 -3.20
CA LEU A 330 -9.67 11.89 -4.28
C LEU A 330 -10.38 13.17 -3.79
N ARG A 331 -10.83 13.18 -2.54
CA ARG A 331 -11.55 14.31 -1.97
C ARG A 331 -10.61 15.50 -1.83
N ASP A 332 -11.11 16.65 -2.26
CA ASP A 332 -10.41 17.93 -2.21
C ASP A 332 -9.06 17.89 -2.95
N THR A 333 -9.00 17.12 -4.04
CA THR A 333 -7.88 17.10 -5.01
C THR A 333 -8.35 17.60 -6.37
N ASP A 334 -7.43 18.11 -7.20
CA ASP A 334 -7.75 18.55 -8.56
C ASP A 334 -8.26 17.39 -9.43
N VAL A 335 -7.64 16.21 -9.32
CA VAL A 335 -8.14 14.96 -9.92
C VAL A 335 -9.59 14.69 -9.53
N GLY A 336 -9.92 14.71 -8.24
CA GLY A 336 -11.27 14.41 -7.78
C GLY A 336 -12.29 15.44 -8.25
N PHE A 337 -11.91 16.71 -8.32
CA PHE A 337 -12.74 17.76 -8.91
C PHE A 337 -13.00 17.51 -10.40
N ALA A 338 -11.95 17.25 -11.18
CA ALA A 338 -12.01 17.06 -12.63
C ALA A 338 -12.86 15.83 -13.00
N ILE A 339 -12.65 14.69 -12.32
CA ILE A 339 -13.44 13.48 -12.54
C ILE A 339 -14.93 13.74 -12.20
N MET A 340 -15.23 14.37 -11.06
CA MET A 340 -16.61 14.71 -10.70
C MET A 340 -17.23 15.70 -11.70
N HIS A 341 -16.45 16.62 -12.24
CA HIS A 341 -16.92 17.56 -13.26
C HIS A 341 -17.25 16.85 -14.57
N ALA A 342 -16.48 15.83 -14.93
CA ALA A 342 -16.63 15.05 -16.16
C ALA A 342 -17.99 14.33 -16.23
N ASP A 343 -18.49 13.78 -15.12
CA ASP A 343 -19.81 13.13 -15.05
C ASP A 343 -20.96 14.04 -15.55
N THR A 344 -20.81 15.36 -15.40
CA THR A 344 -21.84 16.33 -15.84
C THR A 344 -21.74 16.74 -17.31
N GLN A 345 -20.66 16.37 -18.00
CA GLN A 345 -20.41 16.82 -19.38
C GLN A 345 -21.24 16.10 -20.44
N PRO A 346 -21.45 14.77 -20.40
CA PRO A 346 -22.11 14.04 -21.49
C PRO A 346 -23.45 14.65 -21.93
N PHE A 347 -24.27 15.10 -20.98
CA PHE A 347 -25.58 15.70 -21.27
C PHE A 347 -25.53 17.11 -21.89
N LYS A 348 -24.38 17.81 -21.81
CA LYS A 348 -24.19 19.09 -22.51
C LYS A 348 -23.99 18.87 -24.02
N PHE A 349 -23.37 17.77 -24.40
CA PHE A 349 -23.00 17.45 -25.77
C PHE A 349 -24.00 16.48 -26.44
N VAL A 350 -24.80 15.74 -25.65
CA VAL A 350 -25.80 14.77 -26.12
C VAL A 350 -27.21 15.16 -25.64
N PRO A 351 -27.90 16.11 -26.30
CA PRO A 351 -29.15 16.69 -25.81
C PRO A 351 -30.41 15.84 -26.04
N ASN A 352 -30.34 14.74 -26.83
CA ASN A 352 -31.52 14.07 -27.39
C ASN A 352 -31.75 12.62 -26.93
N LEU A 353 -31.07 12.16 -25.87
CA LEU A 353 -31.33 10.85 -25.28
C LEU A 353 -32.32 10.97 -24.11
N ARG A 354 -33.31 10.08 -24.07
CA ARG A 354 -34.27 9.96 -22.94
C ARG A 354 -33.67 9.13 -21.80
N VAL A 355 -32.48 9.51 -21.36
CA VAL A 355 -31.73 8.90 -20.26
C VAL A 355 -31.30 9.99 -19.29
N THR A 356 -31.13 9.62 -18.03
CA THR A 356 -30.78 10.57 -16.96
C THR A 356 -29.44 10.25 -16.31
N LYS A 357 -28.76 9.20 -16.78
CA LYS A 357 -27.46 8.76 -16.27
C LYS A 357 -26.49 8.48 -17.41
N SER A 358 -25.27 8.95 -17.24
CA SER A 358 -24.10 8.57 -18.03
C SER A 358 -23.10 7.87 -17.14
N VAL A 359 -22.24 7.03 -17.74
CA VAL A 359 -21.04 6.51 -17.10
C VAL A 359 -19.89 6.60 -18.09
N ILE A 360 -18.74 7.05 -17.63
CA ILE A 360 -17.48 7.07 -18.38
C ILE A 360 -16.64 5.89 -17.90
N ILE A 361 -16.17 5.06 -18.82
CA ILE A 361 -15.32 3.91 -18.52
C ILE A 361 -14.12 3.86 -19.44
N ASP A 362 -12.94 3.54 -18.91
CA ASP A 362 -11.81 3.11 -19.72
C ASP A 362 -12.07 1.69 -20.24
N ILE A 363 -11.63 1.37 -21.46
CA ILE A 363 -11.77 0.04 -22.09
C ILE A 363 -10.47 -0.54 -22.64
N GLY A 364 -9.43 0.29 -22.78
CA GLY A 364 -8.08 -0.15 -23.07
C GLY A 364 -7.11 0.93 -22.64
N VAL A 365 -5.93 0.54 -22.17
CA VAL A 365 -4.84 1.45 -21.83
C VAL A 365 -3.56 0.84 -22.35
N ASP A 366 -2.96 1.46 -23.38
CA ASP A 366 -1.77 0.93 -24.04
C ASP A 366 -0.61 1.93 -23.92
N TRP A 367 0.46 1.51 -23.23
CA TRP A 367 1.67 2.29 -23.06
C TRP A 367 2.76 1.83 -24.02
N GLN A 368 3.30 2.78 -24.79
CA GLN A 368 4.25 2.54 -25.87
C GLN A 368 5.47 3.46 -25.80
N GLN A 369 6.60 2.92 -26.23
CA GLN A 369 7.84 3.67 -26.35
C GLN A 369 7.77 4.61 -27.55
N VAL A 370 8.22 5.85 -27.36
CA VAL A 370 8.42 6.77 -28.47
C VAL A 370 9.76 6.43 -29.12
N ALA A 371 9.75 6.14 -30.43
CA ALA A 371 10.88 5.56 -31.19
C ALA A 371 12.23 6.29 -31.03
N GLU A 372 12.21 7.57 -30.62
CA GLU A 372 13.41 8.32 -30.25
C GLU A 372 13.11 9.20 -29.02
N GLY A 373 13.76 8.94 -27.88
CA GLY A 373 13.79 9.92 -26.78
C GLY A 373 13.72 9.41 -25.34
N GLY A 374 13.68 8.10 -25.08
CA GLY A 374 13.57 7.59 -23.70
C GLY A 374 12.30 8.09 -23.01
N ARG A 375 11.20 8.15 -23.76
CA ARG A 375 9.89 8.65 -23.33
C ARG A 375 8.82 7.63 -23.64
N LEU A 376 7.82 7.57 -22.79
CA LEU A 376 6.59 6.85 -23.06
C LEU A 376 5.49 7.81 -23.48
N GLN A 377 4.56 7.25 -24.23
CA GLN A 377 3.24 7.81 -24.45
C GLN A 377 2.24 6.67 -24.25
N PHE A 378 0.99 7.03 -24.01
CA PHE A 378 -0.10 6.07 -23.93
C PHE A 378 -1.30 6.49 -24.78
N GLU A 379 -2.08 5.48 -25.12
CA GLU A 379 -3.42 5.60 -25.68
C GLU A 379 -4.43 5.04 -24.69
N VAL A 380 -5.59 5.68 -24.57
CA VAL A 380 -6.71 5.19 -23.76
C VAL A 380 -7.93 5.09 -24.63
N ASP A 381 -8.42 3.88 -24.82
CA ASP A 381 -9.74 3.66 -25.36
C ASP A 381 -10.74 3.80 -24.20
N TYR A 382 -11.80 4.57 -24.38
CA TYR A 382 -12.81 4.79 -23.35
C TYR A 382 -14.20 4.95 -23.98
N GLU A 383 -15.22 4.65 -23.18
CA GLU A 383 -16.60 4.78 -23.59
C GLU A 383 -17.36 5.77 -22.70
N VAL A 384 -18.23 6.55 -23.34
CA VAL A 384 -19.28 7.33 -22.67
C VAL A 384 -20.61 6.61 -22.87
N ARG A 385 -21.05 5.88 -21.86
CA ARG A 385 -22.29 5.09 -21.87
C ARG A 385 -23.45 5.89 -21.32
N PHE A 386 -24.60 5.79 -21.98
CA PHE A 386 -25.86 6.39 -21.54
C PHE A 386 -26.81 5.28 -21.09
N LEU A 387 -27.23 5.35 -19.83
CA LEU A 387 -27.90 4.25 -19.16
C LEU A 387 -29.36 4.56 -18.82
N SER A 388 -30.21 3.53 -18.88
CA SER A 388 -31.55 3.55 -18.28
C SER A 388 -31.79 2.30 -17.47
N ALA A 389 -32.56 2.42 -16.38
CA ALA A 389 -33.03 1.26 -15.63
C ALA A 389 -34.21 0.59 -16.32
N ASP A 390 -34.20 -0.74 -16.39
CA ASP A 390 -35.38 -1.50 -16.79
C ASP A 390 -36.37 -1.71 -15.62
N ASN A 391 -37.45 -2.44 -15.86
CA ASN A 391 -38.48 -2.70 -14.84
C ASN A 391 -37.97 -3.53 -13.64
N MET A 392 -36.84 -4.22 -13.80
CA MET A 392 -36.16 -4.98 -12.76
C MET A 392 -35.05 -4.18 -12.07
N ARG A 393 -34.90 -2.89 -12.43
CA ARG A 393 -33.86 -1.95 -11.97
C ARG A 393 -32.46 -2.25 -12.50
N ILE A 394 -32.35 -3.11 -13.51
CA ILE A 394 -31.07 -3.45 -14.15
C ILE A 394 -30.64 -2.34 -15.10
N ALA A 395 -29.35 -2.00 -15.05
CA ALA A 395 -28.75 -0.90 -15.80
C ALA A 395 -28.53 -1.24 -17.28
N GLN A 396 -29.35 -0.76 -18.21
CA GLN A 396 -29.17 -1.07 -19.63
C GLN A 396 -28.50 0.09 -20.39
N THR A 397 -27.39 -0.21 -21.05
CA THR A 397 -26.75 0.71 -22.01
C THR A 397 -27.69 0.95 -23.19
N GLN A 398 -28.19 2.18 -23.27
CA GLN A 398 -29.08 2.60 -24.35
C GLN A 398 -28.29 3.04 -25.57
N ALA A 399 -27.17 3.72 -25.33
CA ALA A 399 -26.22 4.12 -26.34
C ALA A 399 -24.84 4.27 -25.69
N ALA A 400 -23.78 3.98 -26.43
CA ALA A 400 -22.40 4.21 -26.03
C ALA A 400 -21.66 4.91 -27.16
N LEU A 401 -20.74 5.79 -26.79
CA LEU A 401 -19.83 6.48 -27.69
C LEU A 401 -18.40 6.05 -27.34
N GLU A 402 -17.69 5.48 -28.29
CA GLU A 402 -16.31 5.03 -28.14
C GLU A 402 -15.34 6.12 -28.60
N TYR A 403 -14.31 6.32 -27.82
CA TYR A 403 -13.26 7.30 -28.06
C TYR A 403 -11.90 6.67 -27.84
N GLN A 404 -10.89 7.19 -28.54
CA GLN A 404 -9.49 6.94 -28.28
C GLN A 404 -8.81 8.25 -27.94
N PHE A 405 -8.21 8.31 -26.76
CA PHE A 405 -7.35 9.40 -26.33
C PHE A 405 -5.89 9.08 -26.63
N ASN A 406 -5.17 10.04 -27.23
CA ASN A 406 -3.73 9.96 -27.44
C ASN A 406 -3.00 11.02 -26.58
N SER A 407 -2.14 10.56 -25.68
CA SER A 407 -1.42 11.44 -24.73
C SER A 407 -0.38 12.36 -25.38
N ALA A 408 0.17 12.02 -26.55
CA ALA A 408 1.14 12.86 -27.24
C ALA A 408 0.47 14.07 -27.90
N GLY A 409 -0.70 13.86 -28.52
CA GLY A 409 -1.53 14.92 -29.09
C GLY A 409 -2.39 15.66 -28.07
N LYS A 410 -2.65 15.04 -26.91
CA LYS A 410 -3.69 15.45 -25.95
C LYS A 410 -5.06 15.61 -26.62
N THR A 411 -5.39 14.68 -27.52
CA THR A 411 -6.62 14.67 -28.31
C THR A 411 -7.40 13.39 -28.07
N SER A 412 -8.73 13.51 -28.05
CA SER A 412 -9.64 12.36 -28.02
C SER A 412 -10.43 12.32 -29.32
N ASP A 413 -10.26 11.24 -30.08
CA ASP A 413 -10.92 11.02 -31.35
C ASP A 413 -12.09 10.04 -31.18
N TYR A 414 -13.23 10.33 -31.80
CA TYR A 414 -14.38 9.44 -31.81
C TYR A 414 -14.14 8.28 -32.77
N LEU A 415 -14.44 7.05 -32.32
CA LEU A 415 -14.23 5.83 -33.09
C LEU A 415 -15.55 5.27 -33.63
N ASP A 416 -16.44 4.87 -32.73
CA ASP A 416 -17.71 4.21 -33.07
C ASP A 416 -18.79 4.44 -31.99
N SER A 417 -20.01 3.96 -32.26
CA SER A 417 -21.12 3.99 -31.32
C SER A 417 -21.96 2.72 -31.41
N TRP A 418 -22.40 2.22 -30.25
CA TRP A 418 -23.22 1.01 -30.17
C TRP A 418 -24.36 1.14 -29.17
N GLY A 419 -25.27 0.17 -29.21
CA GLY A 419 -26.46 0.12 -28.37
C GLY A 419 -27.76 0.46 -29.12
N ARG A 420 -28.89 0.22 -28.43
CA ARG A 420 -30.24 0.27 -29.02
C ARG A 420 -30.58 1.60 -29.69
N TYR A 421 -30.04 2.70 -29.15
CA TYR A 421 -30.28 4.06 -29.61
C TYR A 421 -29.05 4.73 -30.22
N ALA A 422 -27.98 3.98 -30.52
CA ALA A 422 -26.79 4.52 -31.20
C ALA A 422 -27.14 5.21 -32.52
N SER A 423 -27.98 4.58 -33.35
CA SER A 423 -28.47 5.18 -34.61
C SER A 423 -29.32 6.44 -34.45
N ARG A 424 -29.70 6.81 -33.21
CA ARG A 424 -30.41 8.05 -32.89
C ARG A 424 -29.49 9.15 -32.36
N LEU A 425 -28.21 8.84 -32.14
CA LEU A 425 -27.14 9.81 -31.95
C LEU A 425 -26.86 10.41 -33.32
N ASP A 426 -27.76 11.26 -33.79
CA ASP A 426 -27.77 11.82 -35.15
C ASP A 426 -26.88 13.09 -35.26
N GLU A 427 -26.66 13.60 -36.49
CA GLU A 427 -25.71 14.64 -36.97
C GLU A 427 -25.51 15.95 -36.15
N LYS A 428 -26.27 16.19 -35.07
CA LYS A 428 -26.18 17.40 -34.22
C LYS A 428 -25.45 17.16 -32.88
N LEU A 429 -24.83 16.00 -32.71
CA LEU A 429 -24.00 15.68 -31.55
C LEU A 429 -22.60 16.25 -31.77
N ASP A 430 -22.09 16.97 -30.77
CA ASP A 430 -20.72 17.50 -30.80
C ASP A 430 -19.75 16.44 -30.26
N TYR A 431 -19.40 15.46 -31.10
CA TYR A 431 -18.50 14.36 -30.75
C TYR A 431 -17.12 14.88 -30.34
N SER A 432 -16.58 15.84 -31.09
CA SER A 432 -15.28 16.43 -30.80
C SER A 432 -15.30 17.23 -29.49
N GLY A 433 -16.36 18.00 -29.22
CA GLY A 433 -16.52 18.71 -27.96
C GLY A 433 -16.66 17.78 -26.76
N LEU A 434 -17.41 16.68 -26.90
CA LEU A 434 -17.48 15.66 -25.86
C LEU A 434 -16.10 15.02 -25.62
N GLY A 435 -15.42 14.58 -26.67
CA GLY A 435 -14.06 14.02 -26.58
C GLY A 435 -13.09 14.98 -25.89
N GLN A 436 -13.06 16.25 -26.32
CA GLN A 436 -12.22 17.28 -25.72
C GLN A 436 -12.54 17.51 -24.23
N SER A 437 -13.81 17.45 -23.84
CA SER A 437 -14.21 17.61 -22.44
C SER A 437 -13.74 16.46 -21.53
N MET A 438 -13.39 15.31 -22.12
CA MET A 438 -12.94 14.11 -21.41
C MET A 438 -11.42 13.92 -21.38
N THR A 439 -10.65 14.77 -22.07
CA THR A 439 -9.18 14.65 -22.20
C THR A 439 -8.45 14.49 -20.87
N GLU A 440 -8.88 15.23 -19.84
CA GLU A 440 -8.26 15.16 -18.50
C GLU A 440 -8.55 13.82 -17.82
N VAL A 441 -9.80 13.34 -17.87
CA VAL A 441 -10.18 12.03 -17.33
C VAL A 441 -9.50 10.89 -18.08
N ALA A 442 -9.37 10.97 -19.41
CA ALA A 442 -8.65 9.99 -20.19
C ALA A 442 -7.14 10.00 -19.89
N THR A 443 -6.57 11.16 -19.58
CA THR A 443 -5.19 11.25 -19.07
C THR A 443 -5.06 10.50 -17.74
N TYR A 444 -5.98 10.72 -16.80
CA TYR A 444 -5.97 10.03 -15.51
C TYR A 444 -6.18 8.52 -15.62
N ALA A 445 -7.04 8.08 -16.55
CA ALA A 445 -7.22 6.66 -16.85
C ALA A 445 -5.91 6.00 -17.28
N GLY A 446 -5.13 6.65 -18.14
CA GLY A 446 -3.82 6.14 -18.57
C GLY A 446 -2.85 5.93 -17.40
N TRP A 447 -2.82 6.88 -16.47
CA TRP A 447 -1.99 6.81 -15.25
C TRP A 447 -2.51 5.78 -14.23
N ILE A 448 -3.82 5.69 -14.04
CA ILE A 448 -4.44 4.65 -13.19
C ILE A 448 -4.10 3.27 -13.73
N GLY A 449 -4.25 3.06 -15.04
CA GLY A 449 -3.93 1.79 -15.67
C GLY A 449 -2.45 1.45 -15.58
N LEU A 450 -1.56 2.45 -15.67
CA LEU A 450 -0.15 2.24 -15.41
C LEU A 450 0.07 1.76 -13.98
N PHE A 451 -0.38 2.51 -12.97
CA PHE A 451 -0.14 2.17 -11.57
C PHE A 451 -0.73 0.81 -11.18
N ARG A 452 -1.91 0.45 -11.71
CA ARG A 452 -2.47 -0.91 -11.55
C ARG A 452 -1.52 -1.96 -12.11
N ARG A 453 -1.01 -1.75 -13.32
CA ARG A 453 -0.05 -2.68 -13.93
C ARG A 453 1.20 -2.83 -13.08
N LEU A 454 1.73 -1.73 -12.52
CA LEU A 454 2.90 -1.79 -11.64
C LEU A 454 2.61 -2.54 -10.33
N HIS A 455 1.41 -2.40 -9.77
CA HIS A 455 0.99 -3.14 -8.57
C HIS A 455 0.80 -4.63 -8.85
N GLU A 456 0.14 -5.00 -9.96
CA GLU A 456 -0.04 -6.39 -10.38
C GLU A 456 1.30 -7.11 -10.61
N ASP A 457 2.25 -6.42 -11.26
CA ASP A 457 3.60 -6.93 -11.48
C ASP A 457 4.49 -6.87 -10.22
N GLN A 458 3.98 -6.34 -9.10
CA GLN A 458 4.73 -6.10 -7.87
C GLN A 458 6.03 -5.35 -8.12
N LEU A 459 5.98 -4.35 -9.02
CA LEU A 459 7.15 -3.64 -9.48
C LEU A 459 7.83 -2.90 -8.32
N SER A 460 9.16 -2.99 -8.26
CA SER A 460 9.95 -2.28 -7.26
C SER A 460 9.74 -0.78 -7.37
N PHE A 461 9.37 -0.11 -6.28
CA PHE A 461 9.36 1.35 -6.16
C PHE A 461 10.03 1.75 -4.86
N LEU A 462 11.37 1.77 -4.87
CA LEU A 462 12.16 2.06 -3.67
C LEU A 462 12.84 3.43 -3.77
N ARG A 463 13.49 3.70 -4.91
CA ARG A 463 14.22 4.95 -5.12
C ARG A 463 13.27 6.14 -5.26
N GLY A 464 13.41 7.09 -4.34
CA GLY A 464 12.56 8.28 -4.26
C GLY A 464 11.14 8.02 -3.77
N ARG A 465 10.81 6.77 -3.37
CA ARG A 465 9.49 6.45 -2.80
C ARG A 465 9.18 7.36 -1.63
N TYR A 466 10.10 7.51 -0.68
CA TYR A 466 9.88 8.34 0.50
C TYR A 466 9.52 9.79 0.13
N GLU A 467 10.21 10.37 -0.85
CA GLU A 467 9.92 11.72 -1.33
C GLU A 467 8.56 11.80 -2.04
N PHE A 468 8.26 10.83 -2.90
CA PHE A 468 6.97 10.74 -3.60
C PHE A 468 5.80 10.57 -2.64
N MET A 469 5.94 9.73 -1.62
CA MET A 469 4.89 9.47 -0.63
C MET A 469 4.57 10.70 0.24
N LYS A 470 5.45 11.71 0.25
CA LYS A 470 5.27 12.97 1.00
C LYS A 470 4.67 14.11 0.20
N ILE A 471 4.42 13.90 -1.10
CA ILE A 471 3.72 14.89 -1.91
C ILE A 471 2.33 15.09 -1.34
N ASP A 472 2.00 16.34 -1.02
CA ASP A 472 0.65 16.73 -0.68
C ASP A 472 -0.19 16.71 -1.96
N LYS A 473 -1.35 16.07 -1.89
CA LYS A 473 -2.28 15.96 -3.03
C LYS A 473 -3.46 16.93 -2.93
N SER A 474 -3.45 17.83 -1.94
CA SER A 474 -4.51 18.81 -1.74
C SER A 474 -4.64 19.74 -2.93
N GLY A 475 -5.86 19.93 -3.42
CA GLY A 475 -6.17 20.83 -4.53
C GLY A 475 -7.53 21.49 -4.34
N GLN A 476 -8.31 21.57 -5.41
CA GLN A 476 -9.64 22.16 -5.36
C GLN A 476 -10.61 21.35 -4.50
N ARG A 477 -11.44 22.07 -3.74
CA ARG A 477 -12.52 21.45 -2.96
C ARG A 477 -13.47 20.68 -3.87
N THR A 478 -13.67 19.40 -3.59
CA THR A 478 -14.62 18.61 -4.38
C THR A 478 -16.06 19.06 -4.07
N PRO A 479 -16.91 19.29 -5.09
CA PRO A 479 -18.30 19.61 -4.87
C PRO A 479 -19.02 18.52 -4.07
N SER A 480 -19.69 18.90 -2.99
CA SER A 480 -20.40 17.96 -2.11
C SER A 480 -21.72 17.40 -2.68
N ARG A 481 -22.12 17.82 -3.89
CA ARG A 481 -23.37 17.44 -4.57
C ARG A 481 -23.26 17.58 -6.08
N TYR A 482 -23.66 16.53 -6.80
CA TYR A 482 -24.78 16.57 -7.74
C TYR A 482 -25.62 15.29 -7.59
#